data_AF-A0A3R8RB32-F1
#
_entry.id   AF-A0A3R8RB32-F1
#
_cell.length_a   1.000
_cell.length_b   1.000
_cell.length_c   1.000
_cell.angle_alpha   90.00
_cell.angle_beta   90.00
_cell.angle_gamma   90.00
#
_symmetry.space_group_name_H-M   'P 1'
#
loop_
_entity.id
_entity.type
_entity.pdbx_description
1 polymer ?
#
loop_
_entity_poly.entity_id
_entity_poly.type
_entity_poly.pdbx_seq_one_letter_code
_entity_poly.pdbx_strand_id
1 'polypeptide(L)' 'MGAERTMSEGTASLPWIVIRQDDNGNQYRVGRYATEAEAQKIADSFEDPGSKRLYVVERLGQNGDGGRG' A
#
# COMPACT_ATOMS: atom_id res chain seq x y z
N MET A 1 33.05 -15.32 6.79
CA MET A 1 31.96 -15.85 5.94
C MET A 1 31.24 -16.92 6.74
N GLY A 2 29.90 -16.91 6.72
CA GLY A 2 29.05 -17.68 7.64
C GLY A 2 28.51 -16.75 8.73
N ALA A 3 27.38 -16.09 8.47
CA ALA A 3 26.03 -16.57 8.78
C ALA A 3 25.74 -16.47 10.27
N GLU A 4 24.94 -15.48 10.68
CA GLU A 4 23.73 -15.78 11.45
C GLU A 4 22.80 -14.55 11.52
N ARG A 5 21.70 -14.65 10.76
CA ARG A 5 20.35 -14.17 11.09
C ARG A 5 20.28 -12.77 11.72
N THR A 6 20.34 -11.74 10.88
CA THR A 6 19.58 -10.53 11.18
C THR A 6 18.13 -10.98 11.26
N MET A 7 17.62 -11.04 12.49
CA MET A 7 16.21 -11.20 12.76
C MET A 7 15.54 -10.09 11.98
N SER A 8 14.90 -10.43 10.86
CA SER A 8 14.00 -9.51 10.18
C SER A 8 12.87 -9.32 11.17
N GLU A 9 13.05 -8.32 12.03
CA GLU A 9 12.06 -7.83 12.96
C GLU A 9 10.74 -7.83 12.19
N GLY A 10 9.74 -8.50 12.76
CA GLY A 10 8.37 -8.42 12.30
C GLY A 10 7.86 -7.01 12.49
N THR A 11 8.43 -6.03 11.78
CA THR A 11 7.79 -4.77 11.50
C THR A 11 6.56 -5.17 10.74
N ALA A 12 5.40 -4.95 11.34
CA ALA A 12 4.11 -5.26 10.77
C ALA A 12 4.04 -4.56 9.41
N SER A 13 4.49 -5.27 8.38
CA SER A 13 4.72 -4.73 7.06
C SER A 13 3.35 -4.71 6.45
N LEU A 14 2.57 -3.68 6.78
CA LEU A 14 1.26 -3.39 6.20
C LEU A 14 1.52 -3.10 4.73
N PRO A 15 1.54 -4.14 3.88
CA PRO A 15 2.09 -4.03 2.55
C PRO A 15 1.04 -3.46 1.60
N TRP A 16 -0.22 -3.34 2.02
CA TRP A 16 -1.32 -2.90 1.19
C TRP A 16 -1.63 -1.45 1.53
N ILE A 17 -1.67 -0.58 0.54
CA ILE A 17 -2.04 0.83 0.71
C ILE A 17 -3.19 1.16 -0.22
N VAL A 18 -4.11 1.97 0.27
CA VAL A 18 -5.19 2.52 -0.55
C VAL A 18 -4.77 3.91 -1.00
N ILE A 19 -4.71 4.13 -2.30
CA ILE A 19 -4.38 5.41 -2.92
C ILE A 19 -5.64 5.91 -3.64
N ARG A 20 -6.10 7.10 -3.27
CA ARG A 20 -7.09 7.85 -4.03
C ARG A 20 -6.38 8.66 -5.10
N GLN A 21 -6.68 8.39 -6.35
CA GLN A 21 -6.30 9.20 -7.49
C GLN A 21 -7.51 10.02 -7.94
N ASP A 22 -7.41 11.33 -7.85
CA ASP A 22 -8.38 12.26 -8.43
C ASP A 22 -7.98 12.61 -9.87
N ASP A 23 -8.93 13.05 -10.70
CA ASP A 23 -8.72 13.49 -12.10
C ASP A 23 -7.66 14.60 -12.24
N ASN A 24 -7.39 15.31 -11.14
CA ASN A 24 -6.37 16.35 -11.03
C ASN A 24 -4.93 15.81 -10.93
N GLY A 25 -4.74 14.49 -10.97
CA GLY A 25 -3.44 13.83 -10.81
C GLY A 25 -2.94 13.77 -9.36
N ASN A 26 -3.75 14.21 -8.39
CA ASN A 26 -3.39 14.15 -6.98
C ASN A 26 -3.62 12.74 -6.45
N GLN A 27 -2.55 12.12 -5.94
CA GLN A 27 -2.58 10.82 -5.31
C GLN A 27 -2.50 10.97 -3.79
N TYR A 28 -3.61 10.66 -3.11
CA TYR A 28 -3.68 10.69 -1.66
C TYR A 28 -3.69 9.28 -1.10
N ARG A 29 -2.72 8.98 -0.24
CA ARG A 29 -2.70 7.71 0.51
C ARG A 29 -3.74 7.79 1.62
N VAL A 30 -4.80 7.01 1.48
CA VAL A 30 -5.94 6.98 2.40
C VAL A 30 -5.61 6.16 3.64
N GLY A 31 -4.87 5.06 3.49
CA GLY A 31 -4.50 4.20 4.62
C GLY A 31 -3.55 3.07 4.21
N ARG A 32 -2.96 2.42 5.22
CA ARG A 32 -2.13 1.21 5.07
C ARG A 32 -2.78 0.06 5.83
N TYR A 33 -2.75 -1.13 5.24
CA TYR A 33 -3.49 -2.31 5.66
C TYR A 33 -2.60 -3.55 5.63
N ALA A 34 -2.95 -4.51 6.49
CA ALA A 34 -2.24 -5.77 6.61
C ALA A 34 -2.57 -6.74 5.47
N THR A 35 -3.80 -6.64 4.92
CA THR A 35 -4.30 -7.54 3.88
C THR A 35 -4.93 -6.75 2.72
N GLU A 36 -4.92 -7.36 1.53
CA GLU A 36 -5.57 -6.81 0.33
C GLU A 36 -7.07 -6.63 0.56
N ALA A 37 -7.73 -7.60 1.17
CA ALA A 37 -9.17 -7.57 1.42
C ALA A 37 -9.60 -6.38 2.28
N GLU A 38 -8.82 -6.01 3.30
CA GLU A 38 -9.08 -4.82 4.11
C GLU A 38 -8.88 -3.54 3.29
N ALA A 39 -7.81 -3.47 2.49
CA ALA A 39 -7.56 -2.34 1.61
C ALA A 39 -8.66 -2.19 0.53
N GLN A 40 -9.09 -3.30 -0.07
CA GLN A 40 -10.09 -3.34 -1.12
C GLN A 40 -11.47 -2.98 -0.59
N LYS A 41 -11.84 -3.45 0.60
CA LYS A 41 -13.10 -3.07 1.26
C LYS A 41 -13.14 -1.57 1.53
N ILE A 42 -12.02 -0.99 1.93
CA ILE A 42 -11.92 0.45 2.12
C ILE A 42 -12.01 1.19 0.78
N ALA A 43 -11.31 0.74 -0.25
CA ALA A 43 -11.40 1.31 -1.59
C ALA A 43 -12.85 1.29 -2.12
N ASP A 44 -13.54 0.16 -2.00
CA ASP A 44 -14.95 -0.04 -2.35
C ASP A 44 -15.89 0.86 -1.54
N SER A 45 -15.65 1.01 -0.23
CA SER A 45 -16.44 1.92 0.63
C SER A 45 -16.24 3.40 0.30
N PHE A 46 -15.14 3.76 -0.37
CA PHE A 46 -14.85 5.11 -0.80
C PHE A 46 -15.19 5.39 -2.27
N GLU A 47 -15.34 4.34 -3.09
CA GLU A 47 -15.80 4.42 -4.47
C GLU A 47 -17.30 4.75 -4.49
N ASP A 48 -17.60 6.05 -4.47
CA ASP A 48 -18.97 6.53 -4.63
C ASP A 48 -19.34 6.56 -6.13
N PRO A 49 -20.51 6.02 -6.53
CA PRO A 49 -20.92 5.91 -7.93
C PRO A 49 -21.10 7.27 -8.65
N GLY A 50 -21.09 8.40 -7.92
CA GLY A 50 -21.14 9.74 -8.47
C GLY A 50 -19.78 10.43 -8.65
N SER A 51 -18.68 9.83 -8.17
CA SER A 51 -17.36 10.48 -8.14
C SER A 51 -16.38 9.84 -9.12
N LYS A 52 -15.72 10.65 -9.97
CA LYS A 52 -14.58 10.24 -10.82
C LYS A 52 -13.28 10.01 -10.01
N ARG A 53 -13.40 9.54 -8.76
CA ARG A 53 -12.26 9.29 -7.87
C ARG A 53 -11.92 7.82 -7.99
N LEU A 54 -10.70 7.54 -8.44
CA LEU A 54 -10.21 6.17 -8.57
C LEU A 54 -9.51 5.80 -7.28
N TYR A 55 -10.01 4.77 -6.60
CA TYR A 55 -9.36 4.24 -5.40
C TYR A 55 -8.62 2.96 -5.78
N VAL A 56 -7.29 3.05 -5.87
CA VAL A 56 -6.43 1.92 -6.24
C VAL A 56 -5.77 1.33 -5.00
N VAL A 57 -5.80 0.00 -4.90
CA VAL A 57 -5.07 -0.75 -3.88
C VAL A 57 -3.69 -1.08 -4.44
N GLU A 58 -2.65 -0.57 -3.81
CA GLU A 58 -1.27 -0.84 -4.20
C GLU A 58 -0.56 -1.66 -3.12
N ARG A 59 0.13 -2.72 -3.53
CA ARG A 59 1.01 -3.46 -2.62
C ARG A 59 2.39 -2.80 -2.62
N LEU A 60 2.76 -2.14 -1.54
CA LEU A 60 4.16 -1.81 -1.22
C LEU A 60 4.95 -3.12 -1.11
N GLY A 61 5.53 -3.54 -2.22
CA GLY A 61 6.51 -4.62 -2.23
C GLY A 61 7.66 -4.26 -1.30
N GLN A 62 8.10 -5.22 -0.49
CA GLN A 62 9.25 -5.10 0.42
C GLN A 62 10.60 -4.91 -0.32
N ASN A 63 10.58 -4.48 -1.58
CA ASN A 63 11.75 -4.33 -2.43
C ASN A 63 12.10 -2.84 -2.54
N GLY A 64 12.65 -2.28 -1.46
CA GLY A 64 13.06 -0.89 -1.39
C GLY A 64 14.30 -0.59 -0.54
N ASP A 65 14.83 -1.57 0.19
CA ASP A 65 16.22 -1.52 0.69
C ASP A 65 17.06 -2.40 -0.24
N GLY A 66 17.46 -1.85 -1.38
CA GLY A 66 18.10 -2.64 -2.43
C GLY A 66 18.36 -1.83 -3.68
N GLY A 67 19.26 -0.84 -3.56
CA GLY A 67 19.98 -0.31 -4.72
C GLY A 67 19.42 0.98 -5.31
N ARG A 68 19.84 2.11 -4.73
CA ARG A 68 20.32 3.26 -5.50
C ARG A 68 21.60 3.75 -4.83
N GLY A 69 22.73 3.31 -5.40
CA GLY A 69 24.01 3.98 -5.21
C GLY A 69 24.08 5.27 -6.02
#